data_AF-A0A382TX86-F1
#
_entry.id   AF-A0A382TX86-F1
#
_cell.length_a   1.000
_cell.length_b   1.000
_cell.length_c   1.000
_cell.angle_alpha   90.00
_cell.angle_beta   90.00
_cell.angle_gamma   90.00
#
_symmetry.space_group_name_H-M   'P 1'
#
loop_
_entity.id
_entity.type
_entity.pdbx_description
1 polymer ?
#
loop_
_entity_poly.entity_id
_entity_poly.type
_entity_poly.pdbx_seq_one_letter_code
_entity_poly.pdbx_strand_id
1 'polypeptide(L)'
;TFSNFFDMVDDVGVPVVVGGQIENTGLETIFSNSLALKFLGVPGSPESILESIAVGVKVQINEIIDSPIPLGQSYALSISKLLIAEMNLAYLTAVTYDMGFDTPSSNIEGVPQGGVGLQFYDVQLIMDIYTQIGIPIQLDMNLKGLKGEDSVLAVINPELNVPEINTTGDSVRTIITLNKDGQKVEWYHMDNIDGYIPDATIFTPIDEEENSIVDIMNFAPEKIEFGGGAKINGPGFLAPNSFLWGTFTLIAPLAFIFEQPVNILPATPTAMAPMDPATSQQIDSSLVEAALNVTIT
;
A
#
# COMPACT_ATOMS: atom_id res chain seq x y z
N THR A 1 21.88 -1.85 1.13
CA THR A 1 22.47 -1.01 0.08
C THR A 1 23.51 -1.83 -0.67
N PHE A 2 23.20 -2.25 -1.90
CA PHE A 2 24.22 -2.84 -2.77
C PHE A 2 25.23 -1.74 -3.09
N SER A 3 26.41 -1.83 -2.48
CA SER A 3 27.48 -0.86 -2.69
C SER A 3 28.25 -1.28 -3.93
N ASN A 4 28.29 -0.39 -4.93
CA ASN A 4 29.02 -0.58 -6.18
C ASN A 4 30.50 -0.87 -5.89
N PHE A 5 30.99 -2.01 -6.37
CA PHE A 5 32.42 -2.27 -6.50
C PHE A 5 32.95 -1.43 -7.67
N PHE A 6 33.56 -0.29 -7.36
CA PHE A 6 34.46 0.38 -8.29
C PHE A 6 35.78 -0.38 -8.30
N ASP A 7 35.86 -1.47 -9.07
CA ASP A 7 37.17 -2.06 -9.38
C ASP A 7 37.81 -1.21 -10.47
N MET A 8 38.79 -0.39 -10.08
CA MET A 8 39.79 0.14 -11.00
C MET A 8 40.62 -1.03 -11.50
N VAL A 9 40.40 -1.43 -12.75
CA VAL A 9 41.29 -2.36 -13.44
C VAL A 9 42.41 -1.54 -14.06
N ASP A 10 43.49 -1.35 -13.30
CA ASP A 10 44.71 -0.74 -13.80
C ASP A 10 45.60 -1.80 -14.48
N ASP A 11 46.09 -1.44 -15.67
CA ASP A 11 47.27 -2.04 -16.33
C ASP A 11 47.16 -3.51 -16.79
N VAL A 12 46.23 -3.80 -17.71
CA VAL A 12 46.20 -5.09 -18.43
C VAL A 12 46.95 -4.97 -19.77
N GLY A 13 48.24 -5.28 -19.76
CA GLY A 13 49.05 -5.36 -20.98
C GLY A 13 48.78 -6.66 -21.75
N VAL A 14 48.23 -6.57 -22.96
CA VAL A 14 48.06 -7.71 -23.88
C VAL A 14 49.00 -7.54 -25.08
N PRO A 15 49.88 -8.51 -25.40
CA PRO A 15 50.79 -8.40 -26.54
C PRO A 15 50.04 -8.61 -27.88
N VAL A 16 50.33 -7.76 -28.88
CA VAL A 16 49.77 -7.84 -30.24
C VAL A 16 50.91 -7.75 -31.27
N VAL A 17 50.83 -8.53 -32.35
CA VAL A 17 51.77 -8.53 -33.48
C VAL A 17 51.05 -7.96 -34.71
N VAL A 18 51.62 -6.93 -35.37
CA VAL A 18 50.95 -6.14 -36.43
C VAL A 18 51.60 -6.36 -37.81
N GLY A 19 50.80 -6.43 -38.88
CA GLY A 19 51.25 -6.35 -40.29
C GLY A 19 50.10 -6.12 -41.30
N GLY A 20 50.22 -5.07 -42.14
CA GLY A 20 49.33 -4.75 -43.28
C GLY A 20 48.66 -3.37 -43.22
N GLN A 21 48.47 -2.71 -44.37
CA GLN A 21 47.84 -1.38 -44.53
C GLN A 21 46.33 -1.53 -44.81
N ILE A 22 45.47 -0.81 -44.11
CA ILE A 22 44.00 -0.85 -44.25
C ILE A 22 43.43 0.59 -44.13
N GLU A 23 42.30 0.86 -44.80
CA GLU A 23 41.65 2.19 -44.87
C GLU A 23 40.44 2.34 -43.92
N ASN A 24 40.19 3.62 -43.60
CA ASN A 24 39.46 4.24 -42.48
C ASN A 24 37.95 3.96 -42.35
N THR A 25 37.48 3.73 -41.11
CA THR A 25 36.39 4.50 -40.46
C THR A 25 36.53 4.41 -38.93
N GLY A 26 36.60 5.55 -38.23
CA GLY A 26 36.91 5.70 -36.80
C GLY A 26 36.17 4.78 -35.81
N LEU A 27 36.78 4.69 -34.62
CA LEU A 27 36.32 3.93 -33.43
C LEU A 27 34.78 3.88 -33.30
N GLU A 28 34.20 2.74 -33.62
CA GLU A 28 32.80 2.47 -33.36
C GLU A 28 32.69 1.78 -32.00
N THR A 29 32.27 2.53 -30.98
CA THR A 29 31.97 1.98 -29.66
C THR A 29 30.57 1.35 -29.73
N ILE A 30 30.49 0.03 -29.91
CA ILE A 30 29.21 -0.67 -29.87
C ILE A 30 28.82 -0.84 -28.40
N PHE A 31 28.07 0.12 -27.86
CA PHE A 31 27.33 -0.12 -26.62
C PHE A 31 26.15 -1.05 -26.94
N SER A 32 26.01 -2.13 -26.17
CA SER A 32 24.70 -2.79 -26.11
C SER A 32 23.76 -1.80 -25.42
N ASN A 33 22.88 -1.16 -26.20
CA ASN A 33 22.11 0.03 -25.80
C ASN A 33 21.25 -0.15 -24.54
N SER A 34 21.06 -1.37 -24.04
CA SER A 34 20.50 -1.60 -22.72
C SER A 34 20.65 -3.06 -22.30
N LEU A 35 21.11 -3.31 -21.07
CA LEU A 35 20.92 -4.62 -20.43
C LEU A 35 19.45 -4.84 -19.99
N ALA A 36 18.57 -3.84 -20.09
CA ALA A 36 17.17 -3.94 -19.65
C ALA A 36 16.36 -5.00 -20.41
N LEU A 37 16.82 -5.44 -21.60
CA LEU A 37 16.19 -6.54 -22.34
C LEU A 37 16.75 -7.92 -21.93
N LYS A 38 17.69 -7.99 -20.98
CA LYS A 38 18.33 -9.23 -20.55
C LYS A 38 17.90 -9.56 -19.12
N PHE A 39 17.35 -10.75 -18.93
CA PHE A 39 17.03 -11.29 -17.61
C PHE A 39 18.33 -11.60 -16.84
N LEU A 40 18.43 -11.14 -15.60
CA LEU A 40 19.50 -11.52 -14.69
C LEU A 40 19.06 -12.79 -13.93
N GLY A 41 19.43 -13.94 -14.47
CA GLY A 41 19.19 -15.25 -13.86
C GLY A 41 20.04 -16.32 -14.53
N VAL A 42 20.08 -17.52 -13.96
CA VAL A 42 20.84 -18.63 -14.55
C VAL A 42 20.07 -19.19 -15.75
N PRO A 43 20.63 -19.15 -16.96
CA PRO A 43 19.95 -19.67 -18.15
C PRO A 43 19.54 -21.13 -17.98
N GLY A 44 18.25 -21.43 -18.13
CA GLY A 44 17.70 -22.77 -17.96
C GLY A 44 17.50 -23.22 -16.51
N SER A 45 17.66 -22.34 -15.51
CA SER A 45 17.45 -22.64 -14.09
C SER A 45 16.80 -21.43 -13.38
N PRO A 46 15.49 -21.21 -13.56
CA PRO A 46 14.80 -20.05 -13.01
C PRO A 46 14.76 -20.01 -11.46
N GLU A 47 14.99 -21.15 -10.79
CA GLU A 47 14.97 -21.25 -9.32
C GLU A 47 16.35 -21.10 -8.67
N SER A 48 17.44 -21.03 -9.44
CA SER A 48 18.77 -20.91 -8.85
C SER A 48 19.10 -19.46 -8.50
N ILE A 49 19.69 -19.27 -7.33
CA ILE A 49 20.14 -17.98 -6.81
C ILE A 49 21.30 -17.47 -7.67
N LEU A 50 21.27 -16.19 -8.05
CA LEU A 50 22.36 -15.53 -8.77
C LEU A 50 23.56 -15.35 -7.82
N GLU A 51 24.63 -16.13 -8.02
CA GLU A 51 25.81 -16.10 -7.15
C GLU A 51 26.80 -14.97 -7.48
N SER A 52 26.97 -14.65 -8.77
CA SER A 52 27.87 -13.60 -9.23
C SER A 52 27.46 -13.03 -10.59
N ILE A 53 27.83 -11.77 -10.84
CA ILE A 53 27.68 -11.11 -12.14
C ILE A 53 29.07 -10.79 -12.66
N ALA A 54 29.45 -11.37 -13.80
CA ALA A 54 30.70 -11.06 -14.49
C ALA A 54 30.42 -10.13 -15.69
N VAL A 55 31.04 -8.95 -15.70
CA VAL A 55 30.97 -8.01 -16.83
C VAL A 55 32.23 -8.15 -17.68
N GLY A 56 32.10 -8.72 -18.86
CA GLY A 56 33.19 -8.82 -19.83
C GLY A 56 33.25 -7.58 -20.72
N VAL A 57 34.36 -6.84 -20.68
CA VAL A 57 34.59 -5.72 -21.61
C VAL A 57 35.47 -6.20 -22.76
N LYS A 58 34.94 -6.16 -23.98
CA LYS A 58 35.72 -6.41 -25.20
C LYS A 58 36.21 -5.08 -25.76
N VAL A 59 37.50 -4.82 -25.62
CA VAL A 59 38.16 -3.69 -26.28
C VAL A 59 38.71 -4.18 -27.62
N GLN A 60 38.29 -3.55 -28.71
CA GLN A 60 38.80 -3.84 -30.06
C GLN A 60 39.46 -2.58 -30.62
N ILE A 61 40.77 -2.66 -30.88
CA ILE A 61 41.51 -1.61 -31.57
C ILE A 61 41.43 -1.94 -33.06
N ASN A 62 40.68 -1.13 -33.80
CA ASN A 62 40.50 -1.37 -35.23
C ASN A 62 41.72 -0.93 -36.06
N GLU A 63 42.53 0.04 -35.58
CA GLU A 63 43.78 0.49 -36.23
C GLU A 63 44.60 1.45 -35.32
N ILE A 64 45.90 1.66 -35.61
CA ILE A 64 46.83 2.57 -34.89
C ILE A 64 47.31 3.65 -35.87
N ILE A 65 47.33 4.93 -35.45
CA ILE A 65 47.69 6.11 -36.27
C ILE A 65 49.16 6.14 -36.73
N ASP A 66 49.38 6.83 -37.86
CA ASP A 66 50.62 7.04 -38.65
C ASP A 66 51.89 7.41 -37.86
N SER A 67 52.46 6.44 -37.16
CA SER A 67 53.82 6.52 -36.65
C SER A 67 54.56 5.26 -37.11
N PRO A 68 55.78 5.36 -37.66
CA PRO A 68 56.52 4.19 -38.10
C PRO A 68 56.71 3.22 -36.93
N ILE A 69 56.11 2.02 -37.04
CA ILE A 69 56.21 0.95 -36.04
C ILE A 69 57.45 0.12 -36.39
N PRO A 70 58.57 0.21 -35.64
CA PRO A 70 59.71 -0.68 -35.85
C PRO A 70 59.30 -2.15 -35.67
N LEU A 71 59.57 -2.95 -36.69
CA LEU A 71 59.31 -4.39 -36.73
C LEU A 71 60.27 -5.15 -35.79
N GLY A 72 59.77 -6.21 -35.16
CA GLY A 72 60.56 -7.07 -34.25
C GLY A 72 60.59 -6.61 -32.79
N GLN A 73 59.91 -5.52 -32.45
CA GLN A 73 59.76 -5.04 -31.08
C GLN A 73 58.39 -5.44 -30.50
N SER A 74 58.35 -5.72 -29.20
CA SER A 74 57.11 -5.90 -28.46
C SER A 74 56.54 -4.55 -28.04
N TYR A 75 55.27 -4.32 -28.35
CA TYR A 75 54.52 -3.15 -27.89
C TYR A 75 53.59 -3.57 -26.75
N ALA A 76 53.47 -2.71 -25.74
CA ALA A 76 52.47 -2.86 -24.70
C ALA A 76 51.29 -1.94 -25.01
N LEU A 77 50.08 -2.49 -25.06
CA LEU A 77 48.86 -1.71 -24.99
C LEU A 77 48.66 -1.29 -23.53
N SER A 78 48.70 0.00 -23.25
CA SER A 78 48.32 0.54 -21.94
C SER A 78 46.96 1.23 -22.07
N ILE A 79 45.96 0.70 -21.36
CA ILE A 79 44.65 1.32 -21.21
C ILE A 79 44.72 2.20 -19.97
N SER A 80 44.82 3.52 -20.14
CA SER A 80 45.03 4.43 -19.02
C SER A 80 43.84 4.55 -18.07
N LYS A 81 42.62 4.23 -18.55
CA LYS A 81 41.41 4.24 -17.72
C LYS A 81 40.24 3.52 -18.39
N LEU A 82 39.60 2.63 -17.66
CA LEU A 82 38.27 2.10 -17.99
C LEU A 82 37.27 2.65 -16.98
N LEU A 83 36.18 3.26 -17.46
CA LEU A 83 35.10 3.79 -16.63
C LEU A 83 33.83 3.01 -16.91
N ILE A 84 33.28 2.36 -15.88
CA ILE A 84 31.96 1.74 -15.93
C ILE A 84 30.98 2.70 -15.23
N ALA A 85 29.90 3.07 -15.92
CA ALA A 85 28.84 3.87 -15.32
C ALA A 85 28.07 3.06 -14.27
N GLU A 86 27.42 3.75 -13.34
CA GLU A 86 26.58 3.11 -12.33
C GLU A 86 25.52 2.19 -12.97
N MET A 87 25.52 0.93 -12.53
CA MET A 87 24.52 -0.05 -12.94
C MET A 87 23.29 0.07 -12.02
N ASN A 88 22.14 0.35 -12.62
CA ASN A 88 20.85 0.34 -11.92
C ASN A 88 20.04 -0.89 -12.34
N LEU A 89 19.53 -1.62 -11.35
CA LEU A 89 18.55 -2.68 -11.60
C LEU A 89 17.18 -2.04 -11.85
N ALA A 90 16.54 -2.39 -12.95
CA ALA A 90 15.19 -1.93 -13.24
C ALA A 90 14.16 -2.57 -12.28
N TYR A 91 14.30 -3.88 -12.05
CA TYR A 91 13.43 -4.68 -11.20
C TYR A 91 14.10 -5.99 -10.82
N LEU A 92 13.64 -6.61 -9.73
CA LEU A 92 13.96 -7.97 -9.34
C LEU A 92 12.73 -8.85 -9.60
N THR A 93 12.86 -9.88 -10.43
CA THR A 93 11.87 -10.96 -10.44
C THR A 93 12.12 -11.83 -9.22
N ALA A 94 11.12 -11.93 -8.36
CA ALA A 94 11.21 -12.69 -7.13
C ALA A 94 10.13 -13.76 -7.11
N VAL A 95 10.49 -14.93 -6.59
CA VAL A 95 9.52 -15.91 -6.11
C VAL A 95 9.69 -15.93 -4.61
N THR A 96 8.77 -15.27 -3.90
CA THR A 96 8.83 -15.15 -2.45
C THR A 96 7.93 -16.19 -1.84
N TYR A 97 8.43 -16.90 -0.82
CA TYR A 97 7.66 -17.88 -0.08
C TYR A 97 7.47 -17.33 1.33
N ASP A 98 6.24 -16.90 1.63
CA ASP A 98 5.76 -16.52 2.96
C ASP A 98 6.69 -15.53 3.71
N MET A 99 6.99 -14.39 3.09
CA MET A 99 7.76 -13.34 3.73
C MET A 99 6.83 -12.35 4.44
N GLY A 100 6.82 -12.39 5.77
CA GLY A 100 6.06 -11.46 6.60
C GLY A 100 6.74 -10.10 6.79
N PHE A 101 5.94 -9.04 6.86
CA PHE A 101 6.36 -7.70 7.28
C PHE A 101 5.29 -7.04 8.16
N ASP A 102 5.72 -6.14 9.04
CA ASP A 102 4.82 -5.44 9.95
C ASP A 102 4.03 -4.34 9.22
N THR A 103 2.75 -4.21 9.55
CA THR A 103 1.92 -3.09 9.09
C THR A 103 1.91 -1.97 10.14
N PRO A 104 1.78 -0.70 9.74
CA PRO A 104 1.67 0.40 10.70
C PRO A 104 0.45 0.19 11.60
N SER A 105 0.65 0.35 12.90
CA SER A 105 -0.43 0.35 13.89
C SER A 105 -0.88 1.76 14.23
N SER A 106 -2.15 1.92 14.59
CA SER A 106 -2.66 3.18 15.11
C SER A 106 -3.85 2.96 16.03
N ASN A 107 -4.15 4.00 16.81
CA ASN A 107 -5.12 3.99 17.89
C ASN A 107 -6.16 5.08 17.64
N ILE A 108 -7.43 4.74 17.84
CA ILE A 108 -8.54 5.68 17.86
C ILE A 108 -9.00 5.81 19.32
N GLU A 109 -8.79 6.99 19.89
CA GLU A 109 -9.28 7.35 21.21
C GLU A 109 -10.63 8.09 21.12
N GLY A 110 -11.37 8.11 22.21
CA GLY A 110 -12.64 8.85 22.28
C GLY A 110 -13.73 8.26 21.39
N VAL A 111 -13.74 6.94 21.23
CA VAL A 111 -14.76 6.22 20.48
C VAL A 111 -16.14 6.53 21.08
N PRO A 112 -17.15 6.89 20.27
CA PRO A 112 -18.48 7.18 20.78
C PRO A 112 -19.02 6.01 21.59
N GLN A 113 -19.15 6.21 22.91
CA GLN A 113 -19.78 5.26 23.80
C GLN A 113 -21.29 5.31 23.50
N GLY A 114 -21.85 4.20 23.00
CA GLY A 114 -23.29 4.08 22.79
C GLY A 114 -24.04 4.47 24.08
N GLY A 115 -25.07 5.30 23.94
CA GLY A 115 -25.94 5.63 25.08
C GLY A 115 -26.67 4.39 25.58
N VAL A 116 -27.09 4.40 26.86
CA VAL A 116 -27.85 3.28 27.44
C VAL A 116 -29.10 2.99 26.57
N GLY A 117 -29.16 1.79 26.00
CA GLY A 117 -30.25 1.36 25.11
C GLY A 117 -30.07 1.68 23.61
N LEU A 118 -28.88 2.13 23.19
CA LEU A 118 -28.52 2.40 21.80
C LEU A 118 -27.47 1.41 21.30
N GLN A 119 -27.77 0.67 20.23
CA GLN A 119 -26.82 -0.17 19.52
C GLN A 119 -26.52 0.37 18.13
N PHE A 120 -25.25 0.41 17.74
CA PHE A 120 -24.86 0.71 16.38
C PHE A 120 -25.32 -0.41 15.44
N TYR A 121 -25.86 -0.02 14.29
CA TYR A 121 -26.34 -0.98 13.29
C TYR A 121 -25.49 -1.03 12.02
N ASP A 122 -24.97 0.11 11.56
CA ASP A 122 -24.35 0.25 10.24
C ASP A 122 -22.98 0.94 10.33
N VAL A 123 -22.11 0.44 11.20
CA VAL A 123 -20.73 0.93 11.26
C VAL A 123 -19.94 0.36 10.10
N GLN A 124 -19.13 1.22 9.48
CA GLN A 124 -18.20 0.84 8.43
C GLN A 124 -16.81 1.33 8.75
N LEU A 125 -15.81 0.47 8.58
CA LEU A 125 -14.40 0.86 8.57
C LEU A 125 -13.87 0.67 7.15
N ILE A 126 -13.35 1.74 6.56
CA ILE A 126 -12.85 1.76 5.19
C ILE A 126 -11.34 1.96 5.22
N MET A 127 -10.60 1.08 4.55
CA MET A 127 -9.17 1.21 4.29
C MET A 127 -8.98 1.42 2.79
N ASP A 128 -8.29 2.50 2.42
CA ASP A 128 -7.99 2.84 1.03
C ASP A 128 -6.47 2.73 0.81
N ILE A 129 -6.04 1.66 0.16
CA ILE A 129 -4.64 1.22 0.09
C ILE A 129 -4.15 1.29 -1.36
N TYR A 130 -2.94 1.79 -1.54
CA TYR A 130 -2.22 1.84 -2.80
C TYR A 130 -0.93 1.02 -2.68
N THR A 131 -0.59 0.28 -3.72
CA THR A 131 0.65 -0.49 -3.77
C THR A 131 1.32 -0.41 -5.13
N GLN A 132 2.65 -0.33 -5.11
CA GLN A 132 3.55 -0.45 -6.26
C GLN A 132 4.38 -1.73 -6.19
N ILE A 133 4.09 -2.60 -5.23
CA ILE A 133 4.76 -3.89 -5.06
C ILE A 133 4.07 -4.89 -5.98
N GLY A 134 4.78 -5.35 -7.00
CA GLY A 134 4.30 -6.29 -8.01
C GLY A 134 4.35 -7.76 -7.56
N ILE A 135 4.26 -8.01 -6.24
CA ILE A 135 4.20 -9.36 -5.66
C ILE A 135 2.92 -9.43 -4.83
N PRO A 136 2.17 -10.54 -4.85
CA PRO A 136 0.94 -10.66 -4.07
C PRO A 136 1.16 -10.42 -2.58
N ILE A 137 0.31 -9.55 -2.00
CA ILE A 137 0.32 -9.19 -0.59
C ILE A 137 -1.01 -9.60 0.03
N GLN A 138 -0.92 -10.41 1.07
CA GLN A 138 -2.02 -10.82 1.93
C GLN A 138 -1.91 -10.05 3.25
N LEU A 139 -2.97 -9.33 3.64
CA LEU A 139 -3.00 -8.71 4.97
C LEU A 139 -3.26 -9.76 6.06
N ASP A 140 -2.74 -9.53 7.25
CA ASP A 140 -2.96 -10.33 8.46
C ASP A 140 -3.03 -9.36 9.64
N MET A 141 -4.10 -8.58 9.65
CA MET A 141 -4.33 -7.46 10.56
C MET A 141 -5.48 -7.76 11.52
N ASN A 142 -5.46 -7.09 12.67
CA ASN A 142 -6.52 -7.17 13.67
C ASN A 142 -7.04 -5.78 14.01
N LEU A 143 -8.35 -5.69 14.22
CA LEU A 143 -9.01 -4.56 14.82
C LEU A 143 -9.47 -4.95 16.22
N LYS A 144 -8.98 -4.26 17.25
CA LYS A 144 -9.22 -4.60 18.65
C LYS A 144 -9.91 -3.46 19.37
N GLY A 145 -11.12 -3.70 19.85
CA GLY A 145 -11.81 -2.81 20.78
C GLY A 145 -11.44 -3.14 22.23
N LEU A 146 -10.98 -2.15 22.99
CA LEU A 146 -10.55 -2.29 24.39
C LEU A 146 -11.51 -1.57 25.33
N LYS A 147 -11.85 -2.20 26.45
CA LYS A 147 -12.64 -1.60 27.54
C LYS A 147 -12.13 -2.12 28.88
N GLY A 148 -11.32 -1.32 29.58
CA GLY A 148 -10.59 -1.80 30.74
C GLY A 148 -9.66 -2.97 30.39
N GLU A 149 -9.87 -4.13 31.00
CA GLU A 149 -9.10 -5.36 30.74
C GLU A 149 -9.74 -6.25 29.65
N ASP A 150 -10.99 -6.00 29.27
CA ASP A 150 -11.73 -6.80 28.30
C ASP A 150 -11.46 -6.31 26.86
N SER A 151 -11.54 -7.23 25.89
CA SER A 151 -11.36 -6.88 24.48
C SER A 151 -12.17 -7.74 23.52
N VAL A 152 -12.59 -7.12 22.42
CA VAL A 152 -13.22 -7.77 21.26
C VAL A 152 -12.35 -7.54 20.03
N LEU A 153 -12.21 -8.56 19.18
CA LEU A 153 -11.31 -8.54 18.03
C LEU A 153 -12.03 -8.97 16.74
N ALA A 154 -11.78 -8.25 15.66
CA ALA A 154 -12.17 -8.58 14.30
C ALA A 154 -10.92 -8.75 13.46
N VAL A 155 -10.91 -9.77 12.60
CA VAL A 155 -9.79 -10.10 11.71
C VAL A 155 -9.93 -9.31 10.41
N ILE A 156 -8.79 -8.86 9.87
CA ILE A 156 -8.67 -8.19 8.58
C ILE A 156 -7.61 -8.96 7.79
N ASN A 157 -8.07 -9.81 6.88
CA ASN A 157 -7.22 -10.70 6.09
C ASN A 157 -7.58 -10.75 4.58
N PRO A 158 -7.71 -9.61 3.88
CA PRO A 158 -7.87 -9.61 2.42
C PRO A 158 -6.55 -9.68 1.67
N GLU A 159 -6.62 -10.19 0.43
CA GLU A 159 -5.58 -10.02 -0.58
C GLU A 159 -5.67 -8.61 -1.19
N LEU A 160 -4.51 -7.96 -1.35
CA LEU A 160 -4.40 -6.67 -2.04
C LEU A 160 -4.29 -6.87 -3.55
N ASN A 161 -4.76 -5.87 -4.31
CA ASN A 161 -4.53 -5.80 -5.74
C ASN A 161 -3.02 -5.73 -6.03
N VAL A 162 -2.60 -6.27 -7.17
CA VAL A 162 -1.19 -6.35 -7.59
C VAL A 162 -1.05 -5.71 -8.98
N PRO A 163 -0.07 -4.81 -9.20
CA PRO A 163 0.20 -4.27 -10.53
C PRO A 163 0.59 -5.37 -11.53
N GLU A 164 -0.08 -5.41 -12.68
CA GLU A 164 0.16 -6.42 -13.73
C GLU A 164 1.45 -6.16 -14.55
N ILE A 165 2.07 -4.97 -14.45
CA ILE A 165 3.14 -4.54 -15.35
C ILE A 165 4.34 -3.97 -14.59
N ASN A 166 5.52 -4.39 -15.02
CA ASN A 166 6.83 -4.20 -14.43
C ASN A 166 7.47 -2.84 -14.80
N THR A 167 6.69 -1.77 -14.72
CA THR A 167 7.18 -0.40 -14.96
C THR A 167 7.21 0.37 -13.66
N THR A 168 8.36 0.95 -13.34
CA THR A 168 8.56 1.75 -12.14
C THR A 168 7.48 2.83 -12.03
N GLY A 169 6.72 2.82 -10.94
CA GLY A 169 5.70 3.83 -10.63
C GLY A 169 4.25 3.39 -10.86
N ASP A 170 4.00 2.24 -11.49
CA ASP A 170 2.63 1.73 -11.63
C ASP A 170 2.04 1.39 -10.26
N SER A 171 0.89 1.99 -9.97
CA SER A 171 0.21 1.87 -8.69
C SER A 171 -1.17 1.28 -8.94
N VAL A 172 -1.58 0.36 -8.08
CA VAL A 172 -2.97 -0.14 -8.04
C VAL A 172 -3.58 0.20 -6.70
N ARG A 173 -4.91 0.25 -6.67
CA ARG A 173 -5.68 0.62 -5.48
C ARG A 173 -6.57 -0.53 -5.02
N THR A 174 -6.66 -0.68 -3.70
CA THR A 174 -7.52 -1.64 -3.01
C THR A 174 -8.32 -0.89 -1.95
N ILE A 175 -9.64 -0.96 -2.02
CA ILE A 175 -10.52 -0.45 -0.97
C ILE A 175 -11.06 -1.65 -0.19
N ILE A 176 -10.84 -1.68 1.11
CA ILE A 176 -11.36 -2.71 2.02
C ILE A 176 -12.41 -2.04 2.90
N THR A 177 -13.64 -2.54 2.88
CA THR A 177 -14.74 -2.09 3.73
C THR A 177 -15.14 -3.21 4.67
N LEU A 178 -14.99 -2.99 5.98
CA LEU A 178 -15.55 -3.83 7.02
C LEU A 178 -16.93 -3.29 7.39
N ASN A 179 -17.92 -4.17 7.48
CA ASN A 179 -19.26 -3.84 7.96
C ASN A 179 -19.87 -5.00 8.77
N LYS A 180 -21.17 -4.96 9.05
CA LYS A 180 -21.89 -6.01 9.78
C LYS A 180 -21.92 -7.37 9.07
N ASP A 181 -21.78 -7.38 7.75
CA ASP A 181 -21.94 -8.57 6.91
C ASP A 181 -20.59 -9.24 6.60
N GLY A 182 -19.49 -8.47 6.68
CA GLY A 182 -18.13 -8.98 6.53
C GLY A 182 -17.16 -7.98 5.92
N GLN A 183 -16.22 -8.51 5.15
CA GLN A 183 -15.17 -7.76 4.48
C GLN A 183 -15.48 -7.68 2.98
N LYS A 184 -15.70 -6.48 2.47
CA LYS A 184 -15.81 -6.20 1.03
C LYS A 184 -14.50 -5.60 0.53
N VAL A 185 -13.91 -6.19 -0.50
CA VAL A 185 -12.68 -5.73 -1.14
C VAL A 185 -12.98 -5.31 -2.57
N GLU A 186 -12.50 -4.14 -2.95
CA GLU A 186 -12.68 -3.55 -4.27
C GLU A 186 -11.31 -3.23 -4.86
N TRP A 187 -11.02 -3.82 -6.03
CA TRP A 187 -9.76 -3.62 -6.73
C TRP A 187 -9.93 -2.66 -7.90
N TYR A 188 -8.97 -1.76 -8.03
CA TYR A 188 -8.89 -0.81 -9.13
C TYR A 188 -7.49 -0.89 -9.75
N HIS A 189 -7.44 -1.18 -11.04
CA HIS A 189 -6.22 -1.16 -11.84
C HIS A 189 -5.82 0.27 -12.19
N MET A 190 -4.60 0.43 -12.71
CA MET A 190 -4.00 1.74 -13.01
C MET A 190 -4.87 2.60 -13.94
N ASP A 191 -5.50 2.01 -14.95
CA ASP A 191 -6.37 2.68 -15.92
C ASP A 191 -7.72 3.12 -15.34
N ASN A 192 -8.07 2.59 -14.17
CA ASN A 192 -9.33 2.83 -13.47
C ASN A 192 -9.12 3.19 -11.98
N ILE A 193 -7.93 3.68 -11.60
CA ILE A 193 -7.53 3.83 -10.19
C ILE A 193 -8.43 4.80 -9.39
N ASP A 194 -8.94 5.84 -10.07
CA ASP A 194 -9.89 6.83 -9.57
C ASP A 194 -11.33 6.58 -10.07
N GLY A 195 -11.59 5.39 -10.58
CA GLY A 195 -12.87 4.99 -11.13
C GLY A 195 -13.99 4.90 -10.10
N TYR A 196 -15.22 5.11 -10.54
CA TYR A 196 -16.41 4.92 -9.70
C TYR A 196 -16.83 3.45 -9.58
N ILE A 197 -16.43 2.60 -10.53
CA ILE A 197 -16.78 1.19 -10.58
C ILE A 197 -15.49 0.40 -10.42
N PRO A 198 -15.40 -0.54 -9.47
CA PRO A 198 -14.21 -1.37 -9.30
C PRO A 198 -14.07 -2.38 -10.44
N ASP A 199 -12.84 -2.75 -10.75
CA ASP A 199 -12.54 -3.79 -11.73
C ASP A 199 -12.88 -5.18 -11.19
N ALA A 200 -12.72 -5.37 -9.88
CA ALA A 200 -13.17 -6.56 -9.19
C ALA A 200 -13.74 -6.22 -7.81
N THR A 201 -14.72 -7.01 -7.39
CA THR A 201 -15.27 -6.95 -6.03
C THR A 201 -15.29 -8.35 -5.45
N ILE A 202 -14.69 -8.49 -4.27
CA ILE A 202 -14.62 -9.73 -3.51
C ILE A 202 -15.33 -9.48 -2.18
N PHE A 203 -16.19 -10.40 -1.78
CA PHE A 203 -16.90 -10.32 -0.51
C PHE A 203 -16.63 -11.58 0.30
N THR A 204 -16.10 -11.37 1.50
CA THR A 204 -15.84 -12.41 2.49
C THR A 204 -16.83 -12.21 3.63
N PRO A 205 -17.83 -13.10 3.80
CA PRO A 205 -18.77 -13.01 4.91
C PRO A 205 -18.07 -13.25 6.24
N ILE A 206 -18.67 -12.78 7.33
CA ILE A 206 -18.21 -13.08 8.70
C ILE A 206 -18.49 -14.55 9.02
N ASP A 207 -17.47 -15.26 9.47
CA ASP A 207 -17.60 -16.63 9.98
C ASP A 207 -18.27 -16.62 11.36
N GLU A 208 -18.94 -17.72 11.73
CA GLU A 208 -19.71 -17.81 12.99
C GLU A 208 -18.87 -17.57 14.27
N GLU A 209 -17.55 -17.70 14.18
CA GLU A 209 -16.61 -17.52 15.30
C GLU A 209 -15.89 -16.16 15.27
N GLU A 210 -16.14 -15.32 14.25
CA GLU A 210 -15.51 -14.01 14.09
C GLU A 210 -16.45 -12.86 14.49
N ASN A 211 -15.86 -11.74 14.93
CA ASN A 211 -16.62 -10.53 15.25
C ASN A 211 -16.60 -9.55 14.08
N SER A 212 -17.69 -8.81 13.93
CA SER A 212 -17.78 -7.67 13.01
C SER A 212 -17.23 -6.39 13.63
N ILE A 213 -17.04 -5.37 12.78
CA ILE A 213 -16.83 -3.99 13.25
C ILE A 213 -18.01 -3.50 14.12
N VAL A 214 -19.22 -3.97 13.85
CA VAL A 214 -20.42 -3.58 14.61
C VAL A 214 -20.37 -4.18 16.02
N ASP A 215 -19.90 -5.41 16.16
CA ASP A 215 -19.71 -6.05 17.48
C ASP A 215 -18.64 -5.34 18.30
N ILE A 216 -17.53 -4.94 17.66
CA ILE A 216 -16.49 -4.11 18.29
C ILE A 216 -17.08 -2.79 18.78
N MET A 217 -17.95 -2.14 18.01
CA MET A 217 -18.52 -0.85 18.41
C MET A 217 -19.61 -1.00 19.49
N ASN A 218 -20.40 -2.06 19.42
CA ASN A 218 -21.42 -2.38 20.44
C ASN A 218 -20.83 -2.86 21.76
N PHE A 219 -19.58 -3.32 21.77
CA PHE A 219 -18.81 -3.52 22.98
C PHE A 219 -18.56 -2.21 23.76
N ALA A 220 -18.77 -1.05 23.12
CA ALA A 220 -18.51 0.30 23.63
C ALA A 220 -17.05 0.44 24.12
N PRO A 221 -16.07 0.30 23.21
CA PRO A 221 -14.67 0.36 23.57
C PRO A 221 -14.28 1.79 23.95
N GLU A 222 -13.34 1.93 24.87
CA GLU A 222 -12.70 3.21 25.21
C GLU A 222 -11.64 3.56 24.14
N LYS A 223 -11.03 2.53 23.57
CA LYS A 223 -9.96 2.63 22.57
C LYS A 223 -10.13 1.54 21.52
N ILE A 224 -9.91 1.90 20.26
CA ILE A 224 -9.76 0.94 19.17
C ILE A 224 -8.30 0.95 18.73
N GLU A 225 -7.67 -0.22 18.68
CA GLU A 225 -6.34 -0.43 18.15
C GLU A 225 -6.46 -1.19 16.83
N PHE A 226 -5.75 -0.75 15.81
CA PHE A 226 -5.59 -1.52 14.58
C PHE A 226 -4.11 -1.74 14.30
N GLY A 227 -3.77 -2.93 13.83
CA GLY A 227 -2.40 -3.29 13.45
C GLY A 227 -2.24 -4.78 13.23
N GLY A 228 -1.05 -5.19 12.81
CA GLY A 228 -0.72 -6.60 12.59
C GLY A 228 0.43 -6.73 11.61
N GLY A 229 0.31 -7.70 10.71
CA GLY A 229 1.28 -7.95 9.66
C GLY A 229 0.66 -8.00 8.28
N ALA A 230 1.52 -8.24 7.31
CA ALA A 230 1.17 -8.61 5.96
C ALA A 230 2.22 -9.62 5.46
N LYS A 231 1.82 -10.45 4.51
CA LYS A 231 2.64 -11.53 3.96
C LYS A 231 2.76 -11.34 2.46
N ILE A 232 3.98 -11.42 1.96
CA ILE A 232 4.27 -11.45 0.53
C ILE A 232 4.48 -12.90 0.13
N ASN A 233 3.65 -13.40 -0.79
CA ASN A 233 3.69 -14.79 -1.20
C ASN A 233 3.38 -14.95 -2.69
N GLY A 234 4.23 -15.68 -3.41
CA GLY A 234 4.06 -15.96 -4.83
C GLY A 234 5.09 -15.28 -5.73
N PRO A 235 4.96 -15.51 -7.04
CA PRO A 235 5.82 -14.89 -8.05
C PRO A 235 5.45 -13.42 -8.25
N GLY A 236 6.44 -12.58 -8.55
CA GLY A 236 6.19 -11.18 -8.88
C GLY A 236 7.45 -10.38 -9.16
N PHE A 237 7.28 -9.06 -9.18
CA PHE A 237 8.34 -8.09 -9.45
C PHE A 237 8.47 -7.09 -8.31
N LEU A 238 9.71 -6.86 -7.86
CA LEU A 238 10.05 -5.82 -6.91
C LEU A 238 10.92 -4.77 -7.60
N ALA A 239 10.37 -3.59 -7.83
CA ALA A 239 11.11 -2.45 -8.35
C ALA A 239 11.79 -1.67 -7.21
N PRO A 240 12.95 -1.04 -7.44
CA PRO A 240 13.52 -0.10 -6.48
C PRO A 240 12.54 1.03 -6.17
N ASN A 241 12.44 1.43 -4.90
CA ASN A 241 11.52 2.48 -4.44
C ASN A 241 10.04 2.17 -4.72
N SER A 242 9.62 0.91 -4.67
CA SER A 242 8.19 0.56 -4.56
C SER A 242 7.69 0.78 -3.14
N PHE A 243 6.47 1.31 -3.01
CA PHE A 243 5.84 1.59 -1.72
C PHE A 243 4.46 0.93 -1.59
N LEU A 244 4.03 0.77 -0.33
CA LEU A 244 2.66 0.50 0.06
C LEU A 244 2.23 1.62 1.01
N TRP A 245 1.08 2.25 0.74
CA TRP A 245 0.56 3.35 1.55
C TRP A 245 -0.96 3.36 1.50
N GLY A 246 -1.60 4.14 2.38
CA GLY A 246 -3.06 4.22 2.38
C GLY A 246 -3.61 5.10 3.49
N THR A 247 -4.94 5.13 3.58
CA THR A 247 -5.69 5.85 4.61
C THR A 247 -6.75 4.96 5.23
N PHE A 248 -7.20 5.32 6.43
CA PHE A 248 -8.27 4.65 7.16
C PHE A 248 -9.36 5.67 7.50
N THR A 249 -10.62 5.27 7.35
CA THR A 249 -11.80 6.09 7.64
C THR A 249 -12.83 5.25 8.40
N LEU A 250 -13.17 5.67 9.62
CA LEU A 250 -14.25 5.07 10.40
C LEU A 250 -15.53 5.89 10.19
N ILE A 251 -16.59 5.24 9.69
CA ILE A 251 -17.91 5.82 9.49
C ILE A 251 -18.87 5.15 10.46
N ALA A 252 -19.27 5.89 11.50
CA ALA A 252 -20.28 5.45 12.46
C ALA A 252 -21.53 6.34 12.31
N PRO A 253 -22.48 5.99 11.40
CA PRO A 253 -23.71 6.74 11.27
C PRO A 253 -24.53 6.62 12.56
N LEU A 254 -25.26 7.69 12.91
CA LEU A 254 -26.21 7.72 14.03
C LEU A 254 -27.48 6.90 13.69
N ALA A 255 -27.30 5.60 13.43
CA ALA A 255 -28.37 4.65 13.20
C ALA A 255 -28.36 3.67 14.38
N PHE A 256 -29.38 3.79 15.24
CA PHE A 256 -29.50 2.99 16.45
C PHE A 256 -30.69 2.04 16.39
N ILE A 257 -30.49 0.82 16.88
CA ILE A 257 -31.60 -0.05 17.28
C ILE A 257 -31.92 0.27 18.74
N PHE A 258 -33.20 0.58 18.99
CA PHE A 258 -33.73 0.77 20.35
C PHE A 258 -34.24 -0.57 20.89
N GLU A 259 -33.52 -1.16 21.82
CA GLU A 259 -33.96 -2.41 22.48
C GLU A 259 -35.08 -2.17 23.50
N GLN A 260 -35.20 -0.95 24.00
CA GLN A 260 -36.22 -0.53 24.98
C GLN A 260 -36.75 0.88 24.61
N PRO A 261 -37.96 1.25 25.07
CA PRO A 261 -38.46 2.62 24.90
C PRO A 261 -37.48 3.60 25.57
N VAL A 262 -36.78 4.41 24.77
CA VAL A 262 -35.88 5.43 25.29
C VAL A 262 -36.68 6.69 25.58
N ASN A 263 -36.63 7.14 26.83
CA ASN A 263 -37.26 8.38 27.26
C ASN A 263 -36.25 9.51 27.09
N ILE A 264 -36.38 10.31 26.03
CA ILE A 264 -35.51 11.47 25.79
C ILE A 264 -35.98 12.61 26.70
N LEU A 265 -35.30 12.76 27.84
CA LEU A 265 -35.54 13.90 28.73
C LEU A 265 -34.64 15.07 28.30
N PRO A 266 -35.19 16.28 28.10
CA PRO A 266 -34.38 17.46 27.84
C PRO A 266 -33.39 17.67 29.00
N ALA A 267 -32.13 17.96 28.69
CA ALA A 267 -31.10 18.22 29.71
C ALA A 267 -31.43 19.43 30.60
N THR A 268 -32.24 20.35 30.10
CA THR A 268 -32.73 21.52 30.83
C THR A 268 -34.25 21.65 30.67
N PRO A 269 -35.00 21.83 31.76
CA PRO A 269 -36.42 22.17 31.68
C PRO A 269 -36.59 23.49 30.91
N THR A 270 -37.50 23.52 29.94
CA THR A 270 -37.91 24.80 29.34
C THR A 270 -38.67 25.59 30.39
N ALA A 271 -38.04 26.61 30.97
CA ALA A 271 -38.66 27.48 31.95
C ALA A 271 -39.82 28.24 31.31
N MET A 272 -41.05 27.92 31.70
CA MET A 272 -42.23 28.68 31.31
C MET A 272 -42.41 29.84 32.28
N ALA A 273 -42.48 31.07 31.76
CA ALA A 273 -42.88 32.21 32.58
C ALA A 273 -44.32 31.99 33.10
N PRO A 274 -44.65 32.46 34.32
CA PRO A 274 -46.02 32.43 34.80
C PRO A 274 -46.96 33.08 33.79
N MET A 275 -48.13 32.47 33.59
CA MET A 275 -49.16 33.04 32.73
C MET A 275 -49.57 34.42 33.26
N ASP A 276 -49.79 35.37 32.35
CA ASP A 276 -50.26 36.69 32.74
C ASP A 276 -51.58 36.59 33.54
N PRO A 277 -51.73 37.29 34.68
CA PRO A 277 -52.91 37.17 35.53
C PRO A 277 -54.24 37.47 34.83
N ALA A 278 -54.26 38.35 33.83
CA ALA A 278 -55.48 38.65 33.09
C ALA A 278 -55.88 37.48 32.17
N THR A 279 -54.88 36.84 31.54
CA THR A 279 -55.09 35.63 30.74
C THR A 279 -55.53 34.45 31.62
N SER A 280 -54.94 34.30 32.81
CA SER A 280 -55.35 33.27 33.78
C SER A 280 -56.81 33.45 34.22
N GLN A 281 -57.22 34.70 34.52
CA GLN A 281 -58.61 34.98 34.90
C GLN A 281 -59.61 34.76 33.76
N GLN A 282 -59.21 35.04 32.51
CA GLN A 282 -60.04 34.76 31.33
C GLN A 282 -60.19 33.25 31.10
N ILE A 283 -59.14 32.49 31.34
CA ILE A 283 -59.19 31.03 31.28
C ILE A 283 -60.12 30.48 32.37
N ASP A 284 -59.97 30.91 33.62
CA ASP A 284 -60.80 30.45 34.74
C ASP A 284 -62.30 30.76 34.58
N SER A 285 -62.64 31.84 33.86
CA SER A 285 -64.02 32.29 33.71
C SER A 285 -64.71 31.89 32.41
N SER A 286 -63.95 31.49 31.38
CA SER A 286 -64.53 31.30 30.03
C SER A 286 -63.94 30.16 29.19
N LEU A 287 -62.94 29.43 29.69
CA LEU A 287 -62.32 28.35 28.92
C LEU A 287 -63.24 27.13 28.82
N VAL A 288 -63.59 26.75 27.60
CA VAL A 288 -64.35 25.52 27.29
C VAL A 288 -63.42 24.39 26.85
N GLU A 289 -62.36 24.72 26.11
CA GLU A 289 -61.33 23.79 25.65
C GLU A 289 -60.01 24.53 25.42
N ALA A 290 -58.88 23.86 25.67
CA ALA A 290 -57.55 24.33 25.32
C ALA A 290 -56.73 23.23 24.64
N ALA A 291 -55.96 23.60 23.63
CA ALA A 291 -54.96 22.74 23.01
C ALA A 291 -53.58 23.38 23.16
N LEU A 292 -52.62 22.60 23.64
CA LEU A 292 -51.22 23.01 23.73
C LEU A 292 -50.46 22.50 22.50
N ASN A 293 -50.02 23.43 21.66
CA ASN A 293 -49.14 23.12 20.53
C ASN A 293 -47.72 23.53 20.88
N VAL A 294 -46.80 22.58 20.92
CA VAL A 294 -45.37 22.82 21.14
C VAL A 294 -44.62 22.57 19.85
N THR A 295 -43.86 23.55 19.39
CA THR A 295 -42.87 23.37 18.32
C THR A 295 -41.53 23.09 18.98
N ILE A 296 -41.00 21.89 18.76
CA ILE A 296 -39.63 21.52 19.16
C ILE A 296 -38.73 21.89 17.98
N THR A 297 -37.78 22.81 18.21
CA THR A 297 -36.75 23.24 17.24
C THR A 297 -35.39 22.70 17.62
#